data_AF-A0A1B2Z230-F1
#
_entry.id   AF-A0A1B2Z230-F1
#
_cell.length_a   1.000
_cell.length_b   1.000
_cell.length_c   1.000
_cell.angle_alpha   90.00
_cell.angle_beta   90.00
_cell.angle_gamma   90.00
#
_symmetry.space_group_name_H-M   'P 1'
#
loop_
_entity.id
_entity.type
_entity.pdbx_description
1 polymer ?
#
loop_
_entity_poly.entity_id
_entity_poly.type
_entity_poly.pdbx_seq_one_letter_code
_entity_poly.pdbx_strand_id
1 'polypeptide(L)'
;MKHMGNAFAVRENGQIKLDVVSHSEKTDLSEYFQSSKLLRADSDVVNLMLFDHQIELHSLLIEARYRERISQYWAGKNGGNIPESTLADTDKFIKKLVRYMLFADEVSLDVHTVKRNTEFEKDFFANKRVDADGNSLPDFDLKTRLFKNRLSYMIYSQGFENAPQFMKDRVYKGLWDILTPKTAPEGYDYFDEGEREQIVSILRASKDDLPDYWKG
;
A
#
# COMPACT_ATOMS: atom_id res chain seq x y z
N MET A 1 -18.99 -4.47 5.13
CA MET A 1 -18.03 -5.47 5.69
C MET A 1 -18.31 -5.72 7.16
N LYS A 2 -18.22 -6.96 7.68
CA LYS A 2 -18.30 -7.21 9.14
C LYS A 2 -16.91 -6.94 9.75
N HIS A 3 -16.66 -5.70 10.15
CA HIS A 3 -15.40 -5.30 10.77
C HIS A 3 -15.58 -5.13 12.30
N MET A 4 -14.52 -5.40 13.05
CA MET A 4 -14.53 -5.27 14.53
C MET A 4 -14.13 -3.88 15.02
N GLY A 5 -13.78 -2.95 14.12
CA GLY A 5 -13.28 -1.62 14.48
C GLY A 5 -14.23 -0.79 15.36
N ASN A 6 -15.53 -1.09 15.35
CA ASN A 6 -16.56 -0.43 16.15
C ASN A 6 -17.26 -1.38 17.13
N ALA A 7 -16.77 -2.61 17.32
CA ALA A 7 -17.44 -3.60 18.17
C ALA A 7 -17.24 -3.28 19.66
N PHE A 8 -18.33 -3.28 20.43
CA PHE A 8 -18.28 -3.16 21.89
C PHE A 8 -18.42 -4.53 22.55
N ALA A 9 -17.62 -4.77 23.58
CA ALA A 9 -17.72 -5.94 24.43
C ALA A 9 -18.49 -5.59 25.70
N VAL A 10 -19.55 -6.34 25.99
CA VAL A 10 -20.31 -6.21 27.23
C VAL A 10 -20.18 -7.49 28.03
N ARG A 11 -20.00 -7.36 29.34
CA ARG A 11 -19.97 -8.50 30.26
C ARG A 11 -21.35 -8.72 30.84
N GLU A 12 -21.99 -9.82 30.46
CA GLU A 12 -23.28 -10.27 31.00
C GLU A 12 -23.10 -11.63 31.68
N ASN A 13 -23.54 -11.76 32.94
CA ASN A 13 -23.49 -13.02 33.70
C ASN A 13 -22.12 -13.71 33.72
N GLY A 14 -21.04 -12.94 33.78
CA GLY A 14 -19.66 -13.44 33.80
C GLY A 14 -19.09 -13.84 32.44
N GLN A 15 -19.89 -13.82 31.37
CA GLN A 15 -19.44 -14.07 30.01
C GLN A 15 -19.23 -12.75 29.26
N ILE A 16 -18.19 -12.69 28.42
CA ILE A 16 -17.96 -11.56 27.52
C ILE A 16 -18.76 -11.83 26.25
N LYS A 17 -19.76 -11.00 25.97
CA LYS A 17 -20.43 -10.96 24.66
C LYS A 17 -19.85 -9.80 23.86
N LEU A 18 -19.34 -10.10 22.68
CA LEU A 18 -18.91 -9.10 21.72
C LEU A 18 -20.06 -8.82 20.76
N ASP A 19 -20.55 -7.58 20.74
CA ASP A 19 -21.57 -7.17 19.77
C ASP A 19 -20.89 -6.66 18.49
N VAL A 20 -20.65 -7.59 17.57
CA VAL A 20 -19.98 -7.34 16.28
C VAL A 20 -20.99 -6.94 15.19
N VAL A 21 -22.29 -7.15 15.40
CA VAL A 21 -23.30 -7.03 14.33
C VAL A 21 -24.00 -5.67 14.36
N SER A 22 -24.27 -5.11 15.55
CA SER A 22 -25.00 -3.83 15.65
C SER A 22 -24.13 -2.58 15.38
N HIS A 23 -22.82 -2.76 15.17
CA HIS A 23 -21.84 -1.67 15.05
C HIS A 23 -21.02 -1.67 13.74
N SER A 24 -21.31 -2.52 12.76
CA SER A 24 -20.72 -2.38 11.42
C SER A 24 -21.19 -1.08 10.74
N GLU A 25 -20.30 -0.37 10.04
CA GLU A 25 -20.53 0.89 9.29
C GLU A 25 -21.58 1.83 9.91
N LYS A 26 -21.15 2.67 10.86
CA LYS A 26 -21.99 3.74 11.43
C LYS A 26 -21.86 5.00 10.59
N THR A 27 -22.96 5.43 9.98
CA THR A 27 -23.03 6.69 9.23
C THR A 27 -23.33 7.91 10.10
N ASP A 28 -23.69 7.68 11.36
CA ASP A 28 -23.86 8.72 12.39
C ASP A 28 -23.38 8.16 13.73
N LEU A 29 -22.62 8.99 14.46
CA LEU A 29 -22.04 8.67 15.77
C LEU A 29 -22.64 9.53 16.90
N SER A 30 -23.66 10.34 16.59
CA SER A 30 -24.33 11.23 17.54
C SER A 30 -24.90 10.52 18.78
N GLU A 31 -25.21 9.23 18.65
CA GLU A 31 -25.69 8.38 19.75
C GLU A 31 -24.60 8.01 20.78
N TYR A 32 -23.32 8.06 20.39
CA TYR A 32 -22.18 7.70 21.27
C TYR A 32 -21.50 8.92 21.88
N PHE A 33 -21.44 10.02 21.14
CA PHE A 33 -20.82 11.28 21.58
C PHE A 33 -21.32 12.46 20.75
N GLN A 34 -21.01 13.68 21.18
CA GLN A 34 -21.37 14.91 20.45
C GLN A 34 -20.56 15.03 19.14
N SER A 35 -21.09 14.45 18.06
CA SER A 35 -20.44 14.40 16.74
C SER A 35 -20.15 15.77 16.14
N SER A 36 -20.87 16.82 16.54
CA SER A 36 -20.62 18.21 16.15
C SER A 36 -19.26 18.76 16.60
N LYS A 37 -18.54 18.04 17.47
CA LYS A 37 -17.16 18.38 17.88
C LYS A 37 -16.09 17.76 16.98
N LEU A 38 -16.46 16.80 16.12
CA LEU A 38 -15.55 16.19 15.15
C LEU A 38 -15.72 16.86 13.77
N LEU A 39 -14.66 16.83 12.96
CA LEU A 39 -14.73 17.35 11.59
C LEU A 39 -15.73 16.58 10.72
N ARG A 40 -15.96 15.29 11.03
CA ARG A 40 -16.97 14.45 10.39
C ARG A 40 -17.65 13.54 11.41
N ALA A 41 -18.91 13.23 11.17
CA ALA A 41 -19.74 12.36 12.01
C ALA A 41 -19.82 10.91 11.50
N ASP A 42 -19.15 10.60 10.37
CA ASP A 42 -19.18 9.29 9.71
C ASP A 42 -17.88 8.49 9.92
N SER A 43 -17.97 7.18 9.71
CA SER A 43 -16.84 6.24 9.73
C SER A 43 -16.81 5.48 8.40
N ASP A 44 -15.81 5.76 7.56
CA ASP A 44 -15.66 5.15 6.25
C ASP A 44 -14.60 4.04 6.28
N VAL A 45 -14.99 2.82 5.88
CA VAL A 45 -14.10 1.65 5.88
C VAL A 45 -12.99 1.76 4.83
N VAL A 46 -13.24 2.41 3.70
CA VAL A 46 -12.22 2.64 2.66
C VAL A 46 -11.14 3.55 3.20
N ASN A 47 -11.52 4.62 3.91
CA ASN A 47 -10.56 5.54 4.54
C ASN A 47 -9.67 4.80 5.55
N LEU A 48 -10.25 3.90 6.34
CA LEU A 48 -9.49 3.08 7.29
C LEU A 48 -8.50 2.14 6.58
N MET A 49 -8.94 1.42 5.54
CA MET A 49 -8.06 0.55 4.74
C MET A 49 -6.88 1.31 4.13
N LEU A 50 -7.14 2.52 3.61
CA LEU A 50 -6.11 3.38 3.05
C LEU A 50 -5.15 3.86 4.11
N PHE A 51 -5.67 4.24 5.28
CA PHE A 51 -4.86 4.66 6.41
C PHE A 51 -3.96 3.53 6.92
N ASP A 52 -4.49 2.31 7.04
CA ASP A 52 -3.71 1.11 7.40
C ASP A 52 -2.61 0.85 6.37
N HIS A 53 -2.94 0.93 5.07
CA HIS A 53 -1.95 0.80 4.00
C HIS A 53 -0.84 1.85 4.11
N GLN A 54 -1.21 3.11 4.41
CA GLN A 54 -0.28 4.22 4.58
C GLN A 54 0.66 4.03 5.77
N ILE A 55 0.12 3.63 6.92
CA ILE A 55 0.92 3.37 8.13
C ILE A 55 1.95 2.27 7.86
N GLU A 56 1.51 1.15 7.30
CA GLU A 56 2.40 0.01 7.08
C GLU A 56 3.48 0.35 6.04
N LEU A 57 3.14 1.01 4.93
CA LEU A 57 4.17 1.39 3.96
C LEU A 57 5.15 2.41 4.54
N HIS A 58 4.67 3.41 5.28
CA HIS A 58 5.58 4.35 5.96
C HIS A 58 6.51 3.64 6.95
N SER A 59 6.00 2.65 7.69
CA SER A 59 6.80 1.84 8.61
C SER A 59 7.88 1.05 7.87
N LEU A 60 7.54 0.43 6.74
CA LEU A 60 8.52 -0.25 5.89
C LEU A 60 9.56 0.73 5.33
N LEU A 61 9.16 1.91 4.86
CA LEU A 61 10.09 2.92 4.35
C LEU A 61 11.05 3.43 5.45
N ILE A 62 10.59 3.53 6.69
CA ILE A 62 11.43 3.85 7.84
C ILE A 62 12.45 2.74 8.09
N GLU A 63 12.02 1.48 8.08
CA GLU A 63 12.94 0.35 8.25
C GLU A 63 13.99 0.28 7.12
N ALA A 64 13.58 0.57 5.89
CA ALA A 64 14.50 0.67 4.76
C ALA A 64 15.63 1.68 5.02
N ARG A 65 15.31 2.84 5.62
CA ARG A 65 16.31 3.85 6.01
C ARG A 65 17.25 3.35 7.11
N TYR A 66 16.74 2.61 8.09
CA TYR A 66 17.60 2.03 9.13
C TYR A 66 18.58 0.99 8.56
N ARG A 67 18.12 0.14 7.63
CA ARG A 67 18.98 -0.84 6.95
C ARG A 67 20.06 -0.19 6.10
N GLU A 68 19.74 0.94 5.48
CA GLU A 68 20.72 1.73 4.76
C GLU A 68 21.80 2.32 5.69
N ARG A 69 21.41 2.88 6.84
CA ARG A 69 22.36 3.35 7.86
C ARG A 69 23.28 2.25 8.36
N ILE A 70 22.76 1.03 8.53
CA ILE A 70 23.56 -0.14 8.90
C ILE A 70 24.57 -0.48 7.79
N SER A 71 24.13 -0.47 6.53
CA SER A 71 25.00 -0.68 5.37
C SER A 71 26.11 0.36 5.29
N GLN A 72 25.78 1.65 5.46
CA GLN A 72 26.76 2.74 5.48
C GLN A 72 27.76 2.61 6.63
N TYR A 73 27.29 2.25 7.83
CA TYR A 73 28.16 2.01 8.98
C TYR A 73 29.21 0.95 8.67
N TRP A 74 28.79 -0.18 8.10
CA TRP A 74 29.71 -1.27 7.75
C TRP A 74 30.66 -0.88 6.62
N ALA A 75 30.15 -0.21 5.58
CA ALA A 75 31.00 0.30 4.51
C ALA A 75 32.08 1.24 5.07
N GLY A 76 31.72 2.17 5.96
CA GLY A 76 32.69 3.05 6.61
C GLY A 76 33.73 2.30 7.46
N LYS A 77 33.31 1.26 8.18
CA LYS A 77 34.19 0.45 9.02
C LYS A 77 35.15 -0.45 8.24
N ASN A 78 34.72 -0.93 7.07
CA ASN A 78 35.42 -1.96 6.30
C ASN A 78 35.97 -1.44 4.95
N GLY A 79 36.28 -0.14 4.85
CA GLY A 79 36.90 0.44 3.66
C GLY A 79 36.05 0.36 2.39
N GLY A 80 34.73 0.50 2.53
CA GLY A 80 33.76 0.43 1.44
C GLY A 80 32.99 -0.89 1.35
N ASN A 81 33.43 -1.93 2.07
CA ASN A 81 32.82 -3.26 1.98
C ASN A 81 31.64 -3.44 2.96
N ILE A 82 30.49 -3.83 2.43
CA ILE A 82 29.32 -4.23 3.24
C ILE A 82 29.35 -5.75 3.42
N PRO A 83 29.21 -6.28 4.66
CA PRO A 83 29.10 -7.71 4.90
C PRO A 83 28.00 -8.35 4.05
N GLU A 84 28.28 -9.52 3.48
CA GLU A 84 27.33 -10.25 2.65
C GLU A 84 26.01 -10.53 3.39
N SER A 85 26.08 -10.85 4.68
CA SER A 85 24.89 -11.04 5.52
C SER A 85 24.00 -9.79 5.57
N THR A 86 24.60 -8.61 5.68
CA THR A 86 23.86 -7.32 5.69
C THR A 86 23.20 -7.04 4.35
N LEU A 87 23.89 -7.36 3.25
CA LEU A 87 23.32 -7.25 1.90
C LEU A 87 22.16 -8.23 1.70
N ALA A 88 22.34 -9.50 2.08
CA ALA A 88 21.30 -10.52 1.99
C ALA A 88 20.06 -10.18 2.82
N ASP A 89 20.24 -9.69 4.04
CA ASP A 89 19.14 -9.22 4.89
C ASP A 89 18.41 -8.02 4.29
N THR A 90 19.16 -7.11 3.66
CA THR A 90 18.57 -5.95 2.98
C THR A 90 17.79 -6.39 1.75
N ASP A 91 18.33 -7.28 0.92
CA ASP A 91 17.64 -7.78 -0.28
C ASP A 91 16.39 -8.58 0.09
N LYS A 92 16.42 -9.37 1.17
CA LYS A 92 15.23 -10.04 1.72
C LYS A 92 14.16 -9.03 2.14
N PHE A 93 14.57 -7.96 2.80
CA PHE A 93 13.66 -6.87 3.17
C PHE A 93 13.07 -6.17 1.94
N ILE A 94 13.88 -5.87 0.92
CA ILE A 94 13.38 -5.23 -0.31
C ILE A 94 12.38 -6.13 -1.03
N LYS A 95 12.61 -7.45 -1.08
CA LYS A 95 11.63 -8.40 -1.62
C LYS A 95 10.30 -8.34 -0.86
N LYS A 96 10.33 -8.25 0.47
CA LYS A 96 9.12 -8.04 1.30
C LYS A 96 8.43 -6.72 0.95
N LEU A 97 9.18 -5.63 0.85
CA LEU A 97 8.64 -4.30 0.50
C LEU A 97 7.99 -4.30 -0.89
N VAL A 98 8.66 -4.86 -1.91
CA VAL A 98 8.12 -4.95 -3.26
C VAL A 98 6.84 -5.81 -3.28
N ARG A 99 6.85 -6.96 -2.61
CA ARG A 99 5.68 -7.83 -2.47
C ARG A 99 4.49 -7.08 -1.84
N TYR A 100 4.75 -6.32 -0.77
CA TYR A 100 3.75 -5.48 -0.12
C TYR A 100 3.24 -4.36 -1.04
N MET A 101 4.14 -3.64 -1.72
CA MET A 101 3.77 -2.58 -2.66
C MET A 101 2.91 -3.09 -3.82
N LEU A 102 3.06 -4.36 -4.21
CA LEU A 102 2.29 -5.01 -5.27
C LEU A 102 1.01 -5.70 -4.79
N PHE A 103 0.59 -5.45 -3.53
CA PHE A 103 -0.62 -6.02 -2.94
C PHE A 103 -0.71 -7.55 -3.04
N ALA A 104 0.43 -8.25 -3.02
CA ALA A 104 0.46 -9.69 -3.26
C ALA A 104 -0.30 -10.54 -2.24
N ASP A 105 -0.42 -10.03 -1.01
CA ASP A 105 -1.07 -10.69 0.11
C ASP A 105 -2.35 -9.93 0.53
N GLU A 106 -2.96 -9.16 -0.38
CA GLU A 106 -4.20 -8.44 -0.08
C GLU A 106 -5.36 -9.42 0.17
N VAL A 107 -6.24 -9.05 1.11
CA VAL A 107 -7.44 -9.83 1.39
C VAL A 107 -8.49 -9.52 0.32
N SER A 108 -9.06 -10.56 -0.29
CA SER A 108 -10.16 -10.41 -1.25
C SER A 108 -11.36 -9.72 -0.61
N LEU A 109 -11.95 -8.79 -1.36
CA LEU A 109 -13.19 -8.08 -1.02
C LEU A 109 -14.45 -8.77 -1.58
N ASP A 110 -14.34 -9.89 -2.28
CA ASP A 110 -15.47 -10.55 -2.99
C ASP A 110 -16.67 -10.83 -2.09
N VAL A 111 -16.40 -11.10 -0.81
CA VAL A 111 -17.42 -11.42 0.22
C VAL A 111 -17.88 -10.19 1.02
N HIS A 112 -17.48 -8.99 0.59
CA HIS A 112 -17.70 -7.75 1.31
C HIS A 112 -18.33 -6.69 0.41
N THR A 113 -19.47 -6.14 0.84
CA THR A 113 -19.97 -4.89 0.26
C THR A 113 -19.22 -3.73 0.90
N VAL A 114 -18.53 -2.96 0.06
CA VAL A 114 -17.82 -1.73 0.42
C VAL A 114 -18.51 -0.56 -0.27
N LYS A 115 -19.03 0.38 0.52
CA LYS A 115 -19.72 1.55 -0.02
C LYS A 115 -18.69 2.59 -0.48
N ARG A 116 -18.88 3.13 -1.67
CA ARG A 116 -18.08 4.24 -2.20
C ARG A 116 -18.50 5.56 -1.57
N ASN A 117 -17.52 6.43 -1.35
CA ASN A 117 -17.71 7.77 -0.83
C ASN A 117 -17.19 8.78 -1.86
N THR A 118 -18.12 9.38 -2.59
CA THR A 118 -17.80 10.25 -3.74
C THR A 118 -17.09 11.53 -3.35
N GLU A 119 -17.37 12.06 -2.16
CA GLU A 119 -16.70 13.25 -1.64
C GLU A 119 -15.22 12.94 -1.34
N PHE A 120 -14.97 11.86 -0.60
CA PHE A 120 -13.61 11.41 -0.32
C PHE A 120 -12.85 11.04 -1.60
N GLU A 121 -13.47 10.29 -2.50
CA GLU A 121 -12.84 9.89 -3.77
C GLU A 121 -12.43 11.08 -4.61
N LYS A 122 -13.25 12.14 -4.66
CA LYS A 122 -12.93 13.37 -5.37
C LYS A 122 -11.63 13.99 -4.83
N ASP A 123 -11.49 14.07 -3.51
CA ASP A 123 -10.32 14.66 -2.87
C ASP A 123 -9.09 13.75 -2.99
N PHE A 124 -9.27 12.44 -2.79
CA PHE A 124 -8.21 11.44 -2.88
C PHE A 124 -7.63 11.35 -4.31
N PHE A 125 -8.47 11.51 -5.33
CA PHE A 125 -8.07 11.47 -6.74
C PHE A 125 -7.58 12.80 -7.30
N ALA A 126 -7.66 13.90 -6.53
CA ALA A 126 -7.36 15.25 -7.03
C ALA A 126 -5.94 15.38 -7.60
N ASN A 127 -4.98 14.63 -7.06
CA ASN A 127 -3.57 14.63 -7.49
C ASN A 127 -3.16 13.32 -8.17
N LYS A 128 -4.12 12.55 -8.68
CA LYS A 128 -3.79 11.28 -9.35
C LYS A 128 -2.94 11.55 -10.59
N ARG A 129 -1.91 10.72 -10.77
CA ARG A 129 -1.08 10.75 -11.96
C ARG A 129 -1.55 9.69 -12.93
N VAL A 130 -1.80 10.07 -14.18
CA VAL A 130 -2.41 9.21 -15.19
C VAL A 130 -1.45 8.88 -16.32
N ASP A 131 -1.68 7.74 -16.97
CA ASP A 131 -1.14 7.48 -18.30
C ASP A 131 -1.99 8.16 -19.41
N ALA A 132 -1.63 7.90 -20.67
CA ALA A 132 -2.33 8.44 -21.84
C ALA A 132 -3.80 7.98 -21.95
N ASP A 133 -4.13 6.83 -21.35
CA ASP A 133 -5.47 6.25 -21.35
C ASP A 133 -6.30 6.66 -20.12
N GLY A 134 -5.72 7.47 -19.21
CA GLY A 134 -6.39 7.98 -18.02
C GLY A 134 -6.34 7.03 -16.81
N ASN A 135 -5.58 5.94 -16.89
CA ASN A 135 -5.38 4.99 -15.80
C ASN A 135 -4.40 5.54 -14.77
N SER A 136 -4.60 5.21 -13.49
CA SER A 136 -3.73 5.65 -12.40
C SER A 136 -3.63 4.59 -11.30
N LEU A 137 -2.55 4.65 -10.52
CA LEU A 137 -2.35 3.74 -9.38
C LEU A 137 -3.48 3.81 -8.32
N PRO A 138 -3.97 4.99 -7.91
CA PRO A 138 -5.01 5.06 -6.89
C PRO A 138 -6.42 4.69 -7.38
N ASP A 139 -6.64 4.33 -8.65
CA ASP A 139 -7.99 4.01 -9.14
C ASP A 139 -8.59 2.80 -8.38
N PHE A 140 -9.75 3.02 -7.75
CA PHE A 140 -10.42 2.01 -6.93
C PHE A 140 -11.12 0.92 -7.73
N ASP A 141 -10.97 -0.33 -7.29
CA ASP A 141 -11.84 -1.45 -7.69
C ASP A 141 -13.03 -1.57 -6.73
N LEU A 142 -12.75 -1.75 -5.43
CA LEU A 142 -13.70 -1.90 -4.30
C LEU A 142 -14.78 -2.98 -4.49
N LYS A 143 -14.57 -3.90 -5.43
CA LYS A 143 -15.46 -5.05 -5.67
C LYS A 143 -14.80 -6.35 -5.22
N THR A 144 -13.58 -6.55 -5.69
CA THR A 144 -12.78 -7.75 -5.46
C THR A 144 -11.50 -7.43 -4.71
N ARG A 145 -11.03 -6.18 -4.80
CA ARG A 145 -9.79 -5.68 -4.21
C ARG A 145 -9.84 -4.17 -3.99
N LEU A 146 -8.80 -3.61 -3.36
CA LEU A 146 -8.76 -2.17 -3.06
C LEU A 146 -8.54 -1.35 -4.33
N PHE A 147 -7.47 -1.63 -5.08
CA PHE A 147 -7.07 -0.88 -6.28
C PHE A 147 -7.21 -1.72 -7.54
N LYS A 148 -7.57 -1.07 -8.66
CA LYS A 148 -7.59 -1.71 -9.98
C LYS A 148 -6.18 -2.11 -10.42
N ASN A 149 -5.23 -1.20 -10.23
CA ASN A 149 -3.81 -1.35 -10.55
C ASN A 149 -3.04 -1.66 -9.26
N ARG A 150 -2.66 -2.91 -9.04
CA ARG A 150 -2.01 -3.40 -7.81
C ARG A 150 -0.54 -3.00 -7.71
N LEU A 151 -0.30 -1.68 -7.67
CA LEU A 151 0.94 -1.07 -7.21
C LEU A 151 0.57 0.12 -6.33
N SER A 152 1.16 0.18 -5.14
CA SER A 152 0.90 1.26 -4.17
C SER A 152 1.14 2.63 -4.77
N TYR A 153 0.10 3.48 -4.74
CA TYR A 153 0.18 4.89 -5.14
C TYR A 153 1.21 5.69 -4.31
N MET A 154 1.61 5.17 -3.14
CA MET A 154 2.60 5.82 -2.29
C MET A 154 4.03 5.67 -2.82
N ILE A 155 4.24 5.02 -3.96
CA ILE A 155 5.47 5.20 -4.74
C ILE A 155 5.71 6.68 -5.11
N TYR A 156 4.66 7.50 -5.14
CA TYR A 156 4.74 8.96 -5.31
C TYR A 156 4.83 9.74 -3.98
N SER A 157 4.86 9.05 -2.84
CA SER A 157 4.94 9.72 -1.54
C SER A 157 6.30 10.37 -1.35
N GLN A 158 6.35 11.49 -0.63
CA GLN A 158 7.63 12.11 -0.26
C GLN A 158 8.56 11.15 0.49
N GLY A 159 8.01 10.19 1.22
CA GLY A 159 8.77 9.16 1.93
C GLY A 159 9.57 8.27 0.98
N PHE A 160 8.96 7.87 -0.15
CA PHE A 160 9.58 7.09 -1.21
C PHE A 160 10.50 7.95 -2.08
N GLU A 161 10.05 9.12 -2.53
CA GLU A 161 10.85 10.03 -3.39
C GLU A 161 12.21 10.37 -2.75
N ASN A 162 12.19 10.65 -1.45
CA ASN A 162 13.38 10.98 -0.66
C ASN A 162 14.05 9.75 -0.03
N ALA A 163 13.69 8.54 -0.44
CA ALA A 163 14.37 7.33 0.03
C ALA A 163 15.80 7.26 -0.53
N PRO A 164 16.73 6.57 0.18
CA PRO A 164 18.09 6.39 -0.31
C PRO A 164 18.12 5.75 -1.71
N GLN A 165 18.99 6.24 -2.60
CA GLN A 165 19.04 5.79 -4.00
C GLN A 165 19.27 4.27 -4.12
N PHE A 166 20.20 3.72 -3.33
CA PHE A 166 20.48 2.29 -3.25
C PHE A 166 19.22 1.43 -3.00
N MET A 167 18.26 1.95 -2.24
CA MET A 167 16.99 1.29 -1.98
C MET A 167 16.05 1.44 -3.18
N LYS A 168 15.90 2.65 -3.71
CA LYS A 168 15.04 2.91 -4.88
C LYS A 168 15.45 2.05 -6.07
N ASP A 169 16.75 1.93 -6.33
CA ASP A 169 17.28 1.08 -7.41
C ASP A 169 16.84 -0.38 -7.26
N ARG A 170 16.88 -0.93 -6.03
CA ARG A 170 16.45 -2.31 -5.77
C ARG A 170 14.95 -2.48 -5.86
N VAL A 171 14.17 -1.51 -5.37
CA VAL A 171 12.71 -1.53 -5.50
C VAL A 171 12.34 -1.47 -6.98
N TYR A 172 12.89 -0.52 -7.75
CA TYR A 172 12.64 -0.43 -9.18
C TYR A 172 13.10 -1.65 -9.95
N LYS A 173 14.23 -2.26 -9.57
CA LYS A 173 14.66 -3.52 -10.18
C LYS A 173 13.68 -4.65 -9.87
N GLY A 174 13.26 -4.79 -8.62
CA GLY A 174 12.28 -5.81 -8.22
C GLY A 174 10.94 -5.63 -8.92
N LEU A 175 10.42 -4.40 -8.99
CA LEU A 175 9.21 -4.06 -9.73
C LEU A 175 9.35 -4.41 -11.21
N TRP A 176 10.45 -4.02 -11.85
CA TRP A 176 10.71 -4.33 -13.25
C TRP A 176 10.71 -5.84 -13.52
N ASP A 177 11.40 -6.60 -12.68
CA ASP A 177 11.53 -8.06 -12.82
C ASP A 177 10.21 -8.80 -12.65
N ILE A 178 9.21 -8.19 -12.00
CA ILE A 178 7.88 -8.77 -11.81
C ILE A 178 6.91 -8.31 -12.90
N LEU A 179 6.97 -7.02 -13.26
CA LEU A 179 5.98 -6.40 -14.14
C LEU A 179 6.24 -6.63 -15.64
N THR A 180 7.48 -6.86 -16.04
CA THR A 180 7.84 -6.92 -17.48
C THR A 180 7.93 -8.30 -18.14
N PRO A 181 8.17 -9.41 -17.43
CA PRO A 181 8.18 -10.71 -18.08
C PRO A 181 6.84 -11.06 -18.72
N LYS A 182 6.84 -11.79 -19.83
CA LYS A 182 5.61 -12.26 -20.48
C LYS A 182 4.73 -13.10 -19.55
N THR A 183 5.34 -13.91 -18.70
CA THR A 183 4.66 -14.70 -17.66
C THR A 183 5.10 -14.22 -16.30
N ALA A 184 4.15 -14.02 -15.39
CA ALA A 184 4.46 -13.60 -14.03
C ALA A 184 5.40 -14.60 -13.35
N PRO A 185 6.40 -14.13 -12.58
CA PRO A 185 7.28 -15.02 -11.82
C PRO A 185 6.53 -15.73 -10.69
N GLU A 186 7.09 -16.84 -10.20
CA GLU A 186 6.55 -17.60 -9.09
C GLU A 186 6.23 -16.70 -7.88
N GLY A 187 5.04 -16.90 -7.29
CA GLY A 187 4.57 -16.10 -6.16
C GLY A 187 3.86 -14.80 -6.55
N TYR A 188 3.74 -14.52 -7.86
CA TYR A 188 2.96 -13.43 -8.44
C TYR A 188 1.89 -13.94 -9.43
N ASP A 189 1.44 -15.18 -9.27
CA ASP A 189 0.48 -15.86 -10.15
C ASP A 189 -0.88 -15.15 -10.25
N TYR A 190 -1.19 -14.30 -9.27
CA TYR A 190 -2.40 -13.47 -9.24
C TYR A 190 -2.37 -12.32 -10.25
N PHE A 191 -1.22 -12.04 -10.86
CA PHE A 191 -0.92 -10.80 -11.57
C PHE A 191 -0.86 -11.05 -13.08
N ASP A 192 -1.97 -10.76 -13.78
CA ASP A 192 -2.06 -10.98 -15.21
C ASP A 192 -1.18 -10.01 -16.03
N GLU A 193 -0.94 -10.35 -17.29
CA GLU A 193 -0.09 -9.55 -18.19
C GLU A 193 -0.66 -8.15 -18.43
N GLY A 194 -1.97 -8.02 -18.64
CA GLY A 194 -2.60 -6.73 -18.95
C GLY A 194 -2.50 -5.74 -17.79
N GLU A 195 -2.75 -6.17 -16.56
CA GLU A 195 -2.59 -5.31 -15.39
C GLU A 195 -1.12 -4.88 -15.21
N ARG A 196 -0.16 -5.78 -15.41
CA ARG A 196 1.26 -5.46 -15.27
C ARG A 196 1.73 -4.47 -16.33
N GLU A 197 1.30 -4.65 -17.59
CA GLU A 197 1.56 -3.69 -18.67
C GLU A 197 0.95 -2.32 -18.38
N GLN A 198 -0.27 -2.29 -17.86
CA GLN A 198 -0.94 -1.04 -17.48
C GLN A 198 -0.17 -0.31 -16.36
N ILE A 199 0.32 -1.02 -15.35
CA ILE A 199 1.16 -0.43 -14.29
C ILE A 199 2.47 0.13 -14.87
N VAL A 200 3.11 -0.58 -15.82
CA VAL A 200 4.31 -0.10 -16.50
C VAL A 200 4.03 1.18 -17.30
N SER A 201 2.90 1.23 -18.02
CA SER A 201 2.43 2.43 -18.73
C SER A 201 2.28 3.62 -17.79
N ILE A 202 1.57 3.44 -16.67
CA ILE A 202 1.37 4.47 -15.64
C ILE A 202 2.71 4.98 -15.11
N LEU A 203 3.62 4.09 -14.71
CA LEU A 203 4.92 4.51 -14.18
C LEU A 203 5.74 5.28 -15.21
N ARG A 204 5.83 4.80 -16.46
CA ARG A 204 6.54 5.50 -17.53
C ARG A 204 5.99 6.89 -17.80
N ALA A 205 4.68 7.06 -17.74
CA ALA A 205 4.02 8.33 -18.00
C ALA A 205 4.16 9.34 -16.85
N SER A 206 4.43 8.89 -15.62
CA SER A 206 4.22 9.74 -14.44
C SER A 206 5.33 9.74 -13.38
N LYS A 207 6.33 8.87 -13.50
CA LYS A 207 7.45 8.76 -12.57
C LYS A 207 8.74 9.25 -13.23
N ASP A 208 9.30 10.33 -12.67
CA ASP A 208 10.41 11.07 -13.30
C ASP A 208 11.81 10.49 -13.02
N ASP A 209 11.95 9.68 -11.95
CA ASP A 209 13.23 9.11 -11.50
C ASP A 209 13.37 7.62 -11.84
N LEU A 210 12.63 7.12 -12.83
CA LEU A 210 12.76 5.74 -13.28
C LEU A 210 14.15 5.47 -13.87
N PRO A 211 14.78 4.32 -13.56
CA PRO A 211 16.03 3.90 -14.17
C PRO A 211 15.92 3.74 -15.69
N ASP A 212 17.04 3.84 -16.41
CA ASP A 212 17.02 3.86 -17.89
C ASP A 212 16.45 2.59 -18.52
N TYR A 213 16.58 1.44 -17.86
CA TYR A 213 15.97 0.19 -18.35
C TYR A 213 14.44 0.21 -18.35
N TRP A 214 13.80 1.21 -17.70
CA TRP A 214 12.37 1.44 -17.81
C TRP A 214 11.98 2.24 -19.05
N LYS A 215 12.87 3.04 -19.64
CA LYS A 215 12.57 4.05 -20.66
C LYS A 215 12.62 3.53 -22.10
N GLY A 216 12.24 2.27 -22.29
CA GLY A 216 12.33 1.53 -23.57
C GLY A 216 11.91 2.32 -24.80
#